data_AF-Q3JN20-F1
#
_entry.id   AF-Q3JN20-F1
#
_cell.length_a   1.000
_cell.length_b   1.000
_cell.length_c   1.000
_cell.angle_alpha   90.00
_cell.angle_beta   90.00
_cell.angle_gamma   90.00
#
_symmetry.space_group_name_H-M   'P 1'
#
loop_
_entity.id
_entity.type
_entity.pdbx_description
1 polymer ?
#
loop_
_entity_poly.entity_id
_entity_poly.type
_entity_poly.pdbx_seq_one_letter_code
_entity_poly.pdbx_strand_id
1 'polypeptide(L)'
;MELSAHVEHGGRGCCNGSSAFLDASLLKGTPMTNLFKSKLPLRGFLSIASHDASRVVAREAVTPHYSYPLTIALAVAATATSLSVAAYSGWERGDTYVERATYTALSVVIASGVHLLPALSQQRPLAVRIALFLVCMAGLAVTLCGQAEFFTLAQQHAGARRADTVPAVASHASAEISPSRSLAAIAADQASARKALAVVNNDQSCHGHCKDLRARRAVLIATLDELDTEANEAKRREVAEDRQAVLDDHAMQLRDELREDPVVMRLAALTGLAASRVGLLLSLVCAGVLDGIGVVAWYLVFAVRRTGDCHSVMSNAPDDIAAVTGVTACAVAESTDRALPPNADHLLDTRLTQLARAVAGGQVETTVASIRKYLGCAQATASKLRRELLAQCTNHLSTDGEV
;
A
#
# COMPACT_ATOMS: atom_id res chain seq x y z
N MET A 1 6.16 -33.97 40.00
CA MET A 1 7.29 -34.77 39.48
C MET A 1 7.07 -35.06 38.00
N GLU A 2 7.21 -34.12 37.07
CA GLU A 2 8.10 -32.94 37.04
C GLU A 2 9.56 -33.28 37.34
N LEU A 3 10.41 -33.06 36.35
CA LEU A 3 11.81 -32.79 36.54
C LEU A 3 12.20 -31.72 35.53
N SER A 4 12.40 -30.49 36.00
CA SER A 4 12.78 -29.36 35.15
C SER A 4 14.24 -29.50 34.71
N ALA A 5 14.51 -29.23 33.43
CA ALA A 5 15.86 -29.07 32.90
C ALA A 5 16.02 -27.63 32.37
N HIS A 6 16.53 -26.75 33.22
CA HIS A 6 16.98 -25.42 32.81
C HIS A 6 18.24 -25.58 31.94
N VAL A 7 18.28 -24.91 30.78
CA VAL A 7 19.52 -24.64 30.04
C VAL A 7 19.55 -23.15 29.73
N GLU A 8 20.57 -22.46 30.19
CA GLU A 8 20.71 -21.01 30.06
C GLU A 8 21.54 -20.58 28.84
N HIS A 9 21.57 -19.26 28.59
CA HIS A 9 22.22 -18.62 27.46
C HIS A 9 23.73 -18.91 27.34
N GLY A 10 24.21 -19.12 26.10
CA GLY A 10 25.63 -19.33 25.82
C GLY A 10 26.09 -19.00 24.39
N GLY A 11 25.39 -18.13 23.64
CA GLY A 11 25.65 -17.89 22.21
C GLY A 11 25.90 -16.42 21.85
N ARG A 12 27.14 -15.93 22.03
CA ARG A 12 27.55 -14.58 21.60
C ARG A 12 28.19 -14.68 20.20
N GLY A 13 27.56 -14.10 19.17
CA GLY A 13 27.96 -14.30 17.77
C GLY A 13 27.63 -13.14 16.83
N CYS A 14 28.36 -12.03 16.98
CA CYS A 14 28.57 -10.97 15.98
C CYS A 14 27.38 -10.59 15.07
N CYS A 15 26.45 -9.78 15.59
CA CYS A 15 25.63 -8.91 14.74
C CYS A 15 26.54 -7.90 14.04
N ASN A 16 26.89 -8.13 12.77
CA ASN A 16 27.61 -7.12 11.97
C ASN A 16 26.60 -6.06 11.51
N GLY A 17 26.28 -5.13 12.42
CA GLY A 17 25.26 -4.11 12.22
C GLY A 17 25.62 -3.14 11.10
N SER A 18 25.15 -3.45 9.88
CA SER A 18 25.24 -2.54 8.74
C SER A 18 24.28 -1.36 8.97
N SER A 19 24.77 -0.36 9.70
CA SER A 19 24.07 0.88 9.97
C SER A 19 23.94 1.68 8.67
N ALA A 20 22.84 1.45 7.96
CA ALA A 20 22.36 2.29 6.87
C ALA A 20 21.89 3.66 7.41
N PHE A 21 22.85 4.40 7.98
CA PHE A 21 22.70 5.78 8.37
C PHE A 21 22.28 6.58 7.13
N LEU A 22 21.25 7.41 7.27
CA LEU A 22 20.85 8.34 6.21
C LEU A 22 21.94 9.42 6.08
N ASP A 23 22.94 9.14 5.23
CA ASP A 23 24.05 10.06 5.02
C ASP A 23 23.58 11.33 4.29
N ALA A 24 23.37 12.38 5.07
CA ALA A 24 22.97 13.70 4.60
C ALA A 24 24.05 14.43 3.77
N SER A 25 25.19 13.80 3.50
CA SER A 25 26.33 14.39 2.78
C SER A 25 26.14 14.45 1.25
N LEU A 26 25.25 13.63 0.67
CA LEU A 26 25.00 13.60 -0.79
C LEU A 26 24.14 14.77 -1.34
N LEU A 27 23.92 15.82 -0.54
CA LEU A 27 23.23 17.07 -0.95
C LEU A 27 24.16 18.30 -0.94
N LYS A 28 25.39 18.16 -1.45
CA LYS A 28 26.29 19.28 -1.75
C LYS A 28 26.89 19.21 -3.15
N GLY A 29 26.43 20.09 -4.05
CA GLY A 29 27.29 20.64 -5.11
C GLY A 29 27.06 20.22 -6.55
N THR A 30 25.87 20.44 -7.12
CA THR A 30 25.76 21.03 -8.48
C THR A 30 24.35 21.61 -8.72
N PRO A 31 24.19 22.76 -9.42
CA PRO A 31 22.92 23.48 -9.44
C PRO A 31 22.00 23.04 -10.59
N MET A 32 20.91 22.35 -10.27
CA MET A 32 19.78 22.06 -11.18
C MET A 32 18.90 23.31 -11.49
N THR A 33 19.49 24.51 -11.50
CA THR A 33 18.79 25.78 -11.75
C THR A 33 18.67 26.11 -13.24
N ASN A 34 18.26 25.15 -14.09
CA ASN A 34 17.99 25.38 -15.52
C ASN A 34 17.10 24.29 -16.18
N LEU A 35 16.03 23.82 -15.50
CA LEU A 35 15.07 22.88 -16.10
C LEU A 35 13.59 23.28 -15.97
N PHE A 36 13.31 24.55 -15.66
CA PHE A 36 12.00 25.17 -15.84
C PHE A 36 12.15 26.60 -16.41
N LYS A 37 12.31 26.70 -17.73
CA LYS A 37 12.35 28.00 -18.43
C LYS A 37 11.53 28.06 -19.73
N SER A 38 10.65 27.09 -19.94
CA SER A 38 9.56 27.15 -20.92
C SER A 38 8.46 28.10 -20.42
N LYS A 39 8.52 29.38 -20.79
CA LYS A 39 7.40 30.32 -20.60
C LYS A 39 6.24 29.98 -21.55
N LEU A 40 5.39 29.03 -21.16
CA LEU A 40 4.07 28.83 -21.77
C LEU A 40 2.96 29.13 -20.73
N PRO A 41 1.91 29.88 -21.07
CA PRO A 41 0.91 30.31 -20.09
C PRO A 41 -0.11 29.22 -19.78
N LEU A 42 0.06 28.50 -18.66
CA LEU A 42 -0.97 27.58 -18.13
C LEU A 42 -2.16 28.35 -17.51
N ARG A 43 -2.91 29.05 -18.36
CA ARG A 43 -4.16 29.75 -18.00
C ARG A 43 -5.29 29.32 -18.95
N GLY A 44 -5.63 28.03 -18.92
CA GLY A 44 -6.66 27.45 -19.79
C GLY A 44 -7.18 26.05 -19.41
N PHE A 45 -6.34 25.16 -18.87
CA PHE A 45 -6.69 23.74 -18.71
C PHE A 45 -7.68 23.38 -17.58
N LEU A 46 -8.06 24.33 -16.72
CA LEU A 46 -8.98 24.10 -15.58
C LEU A 46 -10.46 24.38 -15.89
N SER A 47 -10.79 24.79 -17.13
CA SER A 47 -12.16 25.23 -17.49
C SER A 47 -12.95 24.27 -18.38
N ILE A 48 -12.31 23.25 -18.97
CA ILE A 48 -12.95 22.39 -20.00
C ILE A 48 -13.50 21.09 -19.38
N ALA A 49 -12.80 20.48 -18.42
CA ALA A 49 -13.24 19.23 -17.78
C ALA A 49 -14.48 19.38 -16.87
N SER A 50 -14.83 20.60 -16.44
CA SER A 50 -15.87 20.83 -15.44
C SER A 50 -17.30 20.75 -15.99
N HIS A 51 -17.52 21.01 -17.28
CA HIS A 51 -18.86 21.31 -17.79
C HIS A 51 -19.54 20.14 -18.51
N ASP A 52 -18.78 19.13 -18.93
CA ASP A 52 -19.28 18.00 -19.72
C ASP A 52 -19.51 16.73 -18.86
N ALA A 53 -18.70 16.53 -17.81
CA ALA A 53 -18.89 15.46 -16.83
C ALA A 53 -20.30 15.46 -16.21
N SER A 54 -20.89 16.65 -16.01
CA SER A 54 -22.26 16.84 -15.50
C SER A 54 -23.35 16.30 -16.42
N ARG A 55 -23.08 16.05 -17.71
CA ARG A 55 -24.05 15.48 -18.66
C ARG A 55 -23.96 13.96 -18.78
N VAL A 56 -22.77 13.38 -18.60
CA VAL A 56 -22.59 11.92 -18.61
C VAL A 56 -23.21 11.27 -17.37
N VAL A 57 -23.00 11.87 -16.19
CA VAL A 57 -23.55 11.37 -14.91
C VAL A 57 -25.09 11.42 -14.87
N ALA A 58 -25.73 12.25 -15.70
CA ALA A 58 -27.18 12.44 -15.69
C ALA A 58 -28.00 11.30 -16.33
N ARG A 59 -27.38 10.21 -16.83
CA ARG A 59 -28.08 9.17 -17.61
C ARG A 59 -28.10 7.75 -16.99
N GLU A 60 -27.44 7.51 -15.87
CA GLU A 60 -27.46 6.21 -15.16
C GLU A 60 -28.35 6.24 -13.91
N ALA A 61 -29.54 6.83 -14.04
CA ALA A 61 -30.52 6.95 -12.96
C ALA A 61 -31.29 5.64 -12.64
N VAL A 62 -30.72 4.46 -12.91
CA VAL A 62 -31.22 3.15 -12.47
C VAL A 62 -30.05 2.21 -12.12
N THR A 63 -29.63 2.20 -10.85
CA THR A 63 -29.10 0.98 -10.21
C THR A 63 -29.75 0.83 -8.83
N PRO A 64 -30.20 -0.38 -8.43
CA PRO A 64 -30.95 -0.58 -7.20
C PRO A 64 -30.05 -0.54 -5.94
N HIS A 65 -30.69 -0.52 -4.76
CA HIS A 65 -30.10 -0.33 -3.42
C HIS A 65 -28.93 -1.26 -3.01
N TYR A 66 -28.56 -2.26 -3.83
CA TYR A 66 -27.45 -3.18 -3.59
C TYR A 66 -26.05 -2.56 -3.76
N SER A 67 -25.93 -1.41 -4.42
CA SER A 67 -24.64 -0.72 -4.63
C SER A 67 -23.98 -0.19 -3.34
N TYR A 68 -24.78 0.29 -2.40
CA TYR A 68 -24.30 0.86 -1.13
C TYR A 68 -23.65 -0.17 -0.17
N PRO A 69 -24.27 -1.33 0.16
CA PRO A 69 -23.61 -2.34 1.00
C PRO A 69 -22.36 -2.93 0.34
N LEU A 70 -22.34 -3.08 -1.00
CA LEU A 70 -21.14 -3.47 -1.74
C LEU A 70 -20.00 -2.44 -1.59
N THR A 71 -20.32 -1.15 -1.66
CA THR A 71 -19.34 -0.07 -1.46
C THR A 71 -18.77 -0.07 -0.03
N ILE A 72 -19.61 -0.33 0.98
CA ILE A 72 -19.15 -0.51 2.37
C ILE A 72 -18.24 -1.73 2.50
N ALA A 73 -18.61 -2.87 1.92
CA ALA A 73 -17.81 -4.09 1.97
C ALA A 73 -16.43 -3.88 1.31
N LEU A 74 -16.38 -3.19 0.16
CA LEU A 74 -15.13 -2.83 -0.52
C LEU A 74 -14.28 -1.87 0.32
N ALA A 75 -14.88 -0.84 0.93
CA ALA A 75 -14.18 0.08 1.83
C ALA A 75 -13.57 -0.69 3.01
N VAL A 76 -14.37 -1.48 3.73
CA VAL A 76 -13.91 -2.26 4.89
C VAL A 76 -12.79 -3.22 4.49
N ALA A 77 -12.93 -3.97 3.38
CA ALA A 77 -11.89 -4.88 2.90
C ALA A 77 -10.58 -4.16 2.57
N ALA A 78 -10.63 -3.08 1.77
CA ALA A 78 -9.45 -2.30 1.41
C ALA A 78 -8.76 -1.69 2.64
N THR A 79 -9.54 -1.16 3.59
CA THR A 79 -8.98 -0.60 4.84
C THR A 79 -8.37 -1.67 5.73
N ALA A 80 -9.00 -2.85 5.89
CA ALA A 80 -8.47 -3.94 6.70
C ALA A 80 -7.16 -4.48 6.12
N THR A 81 -7.06 -4.61 4.80
CA THR A 81 -5.80 -4.98 4.13
C THR A 81 -4.73 -3.89 4.29
N SER A 82 -5.07 -2.61 4.05
CA SER A 82 -4.13 -1.48 4.22
C SER A 82 -3.62 -1.36 5.66
N LEU A 83 -4.50 -1.44 6.66
CA LEU A 83 -4.13 -1.42 8.09
C LEU A 83 -3.29 -2.63 8.48
N SER A 84 -3.56 -3.82 7.91
CA SER A 84 -2.74 -5.02 8.16
C SER A 84 -1.31 -4.83 7.65
N VAL A 85 -1.15 -4.37 6.39
CA VAL A 85 0.17 -4.08 5.82
C VAL A 85 0.87 -2.95 6.58
N ALA A 86 0.15 -1.88 6.94
CA ALA A 86 0.67 -0.78 7.74
C ALA A 86 1.17 -1.27 9.12
N ALA A 87 0.41 -2.16 9.78
CA ALA A 87 0.80 -2.77 11.05
C ALA A 87 2.08 -3.60 10.92
N TYR A 88 2.17 -4.50 9.93
CA TYR A 88 3.41 -5.25 9.66
C TYR A 88 4.60 -4.32 9.37
N SER A 89 4.41 -3.29 8.52
CA SER A 89 5.48 -2.32 8.20
C SER A 89 5.94 -1.46 9.41
N GLY A 90 5.07 -1.29 10.41
CA GLY A 90 5.41 -0.66 11.69
C GLY A 90 6.10 -1.63 12.66
N TRP A 91 5.73 -2.90 12.63
CA TRP A 91 6.32 -3.94 13.49
C TRP A 91 7.80 -4.19 13.19
N GLU A 92 8.20 -4.20 11.91
CA GLU A 92 9.59 -4.41 11.49
C GLU A 92 10.53 -3.23 11.81
N ARG A 93 10.00 -2.09 12.29
CA ARG A 93 10.79 -0.84 12.53
C ARG A 93 11.39 -0.69 13.93
N GLY A 94 10.97 -1.49 14.90
CA GLY A 94 11.47 -1.42 16.28
C GLY A 94 12.41 -2.57 16.60
N ASP A 95 13.45 -2.34 17.39
CA ASP A 95 14.26 -3.44 17.94
C ASP A 95 13.54 -4.02 19.17
N THR A 96 13.15 -3.17 20.11
CA THR A 96 12.40 -3.55 21.32
C THR A 96 10.90 -3.68 21.06
N TYR A 97 10.22 -4.53 21.85
CA TYR A 97 8.76 -4.71 21.80
C TYR A 97 7.96 -3.39 21.96
N VAL A 98 8.48 -2.44 22.76
CA VAL A 98 7.83 -1.14 22.97
C VAL A 98 7.91 -0.29 21.70
N GLU A 99 9.08 -0.21 21.07
CA GLU A 99 9.25 0.51 19.80
C GLU A 99 8.37 -0.10 18.71
N ARG A 100 8.37 -1.43 18.56
CA ARG A 100 7.51 -2.13 17.59
C ARG A 100 6.03 -1.79 17.80
N ALA A 101 5.56 -1.79 19.05
CA ALA A 101 4.19 -1.40 19.37
C ALA A 101 3.90 0.07 19.00
N THR A 102 4.82 1.00 19.29
CA THR A 102 4.63 2.42 18.95
C THR A 102 4.63 2.69 17.44
N TYR A 103 5.55 2.10 16.68
CA TYR A 103 5.56 2.23 15.21
C TYR A 103 4.35 1.55 14.55
N THR A 104 3.93 0.38 15.06
CA THR A 104 2.68 -0.29 14.62
C THR A 104 1.47 0.60 14.84
N ALA A 105 1.30 1.16 16.04
CA ALA A 105 0.19 2.05 16.37
C ALA A 105 0.21 3.33 15.52
N LEU A 106 1.38 3.93 15.32
CA LEU A 106 1.56 5.12 14.47
C LEU A 106 1.16 4.84 13.02
N SER A 107 1.65 3.75 12.42
CA SER A 107 1.31 3.37 11.04
C SER A 107 -0.19 3.12 10.85
N VAL A 108 -0.85 2.46 11.83
CA VAL A 108 -2.31 2.21 11.80
C VAL A 108 -3.11 3.51 11.93
N VAL A 109 -2.68 4.45 12.79
CA VAL A 109 -3.32 5.77 12.94
C VAL A 109 -3.16 6.61 11.67
N ILE A 110 -1.99 6.58 11.01
CA ILE A 110 -1.79 7.28 9.74
C ILE A 110 -2.66 6.65 8.64
N ALA A 111 -2.65 5.33 8.47
CA ALA A 111 -3.42 4.65 7.42
C ALA A 111 -4.94 4.86 7.56
N SER A 112 -5.49 4.64 8.76
CA SER A 112 -6.91 4.92 9.04
C SER A 112 -7.24 6.41 8.86
N GLY A 113 -6.32 7.31 9.22
CA GLY A 113 -6.42 8.74 8.96
C GLY A 113 -6.52 9.07 7.47
N VAL A 114 -5.62 8.55 6.63
CA VAL A 114 -5.61 8.76 5.18
C VAL A 114 -6.93 8.32 4.54
N HIS A 115 -7.50 7.19 4.97
CA HIS A 115 -8.75 6.66 4.41
C HIS A 115 -9.99 7.44 4.86
N LEU A 116 -10.02 7.97 6.09
CA LEU A 116 -11.21 8.60 6.68
C LEU A 116 -11.25 10.15 6.58
N LEU A 117 -10.12 10.84 6.70
CA LEU A 117 -10.06 12.32 6.67
C LEU A 117 -10.66 12.94 5.39
N PRO A 118 -10.42 12.41 4.16
CA PRO A 118 -11.01 12.94 2.95
C PRO A 118 -12.54 12.96 2.96
N ALA A 119 -13.15 11.91 3.52
CA ALA A 119 -14.61 11.80 3.65
C ALA A 119 -15.16 12.76 4.72
N LEU A 120 -14.51 12.86 5.88
CA LEU A 120 -14.87 13.79 6.95
C LEU A 120 -14.65 15.28 6.57
N SER A 121 -13.79 15.55 5.58
CA SER A 121 -13.55 16.92 5.08
C SER A 121 -14.77 17.56 4.41
N GLN A 122 -15.72 16.76 3.94
CA GLN A 122 -16.74 17.19 2.96
C GLN A 122 -17.63 18.37 3.42
N GLN A 123 -17.82 18.55 4.73
CA GLN A 123 -18.62 19.64 5.31
C GLN A 123 -17.80 20.84 5.83
N ARG A 124 -16.47 20.83 5.71
CA ARG A 124 -15.60 21.89 6.27
C ARG A 124 -15.39 23.05 5.27
N PRO A 125 -15.10 24.28 5.74
CA PRO A 125 -14.80 25.40 4.85
C PRO A 125 -13.53 25.15 4.03
N LEU A 126 -13.41 25.80 2.87
CA LEU A 126 -12.40 25.50 1.85
C LEU A 126 -10.96 25.49 2.38
N ALA A 127 -10.59 26.45 3.24
CA ALA A 127 -9.25 26.51 3.84
C ALA A 127 -8.93 25.28 4.71
N VAL A 128 -9.91 24.81 5.51
CA VAL A 128 -9.77 23.59 6.33
C VAL A 128 -9.72 22.35 5.44
N ARG A 129 -10.46 22.31 4.33
CA ARG A 129 -10.39 21.22 3.35
C ARG A 129 -9.03 21.14 2.67
N ILE A 130 -8.43 22.28 2.30
CA ILE A 130 -7.07 22.32 1.73
C ILE A 130 -6.05 21.86 2.77
N ALA A 131 -6.11 22.35 4.01
CA ALA A 131 -5.20 21.93 5.08
C ALA A 131 -5.30 20.42 5.36
N LEU A 132 -6.52 19.87 5.48
CA LEU A 132 -6.73 18.45 5.74
C LEU A 132 -6.33 17.57 4.53
N PHE A 133 -6.49 18.06 3.31
CA PHE A 133 -5.99 17.40 2.10
C PHE A 133 -4.45 17.35 2.08
N LEU A 134 -3.75 18.44 2.45
CA LEU A 134 -2.29 18.44 2.54
C LEU A 134 -1.77 17.45 3.61
N VAL A 135 -2.42 17.41 4.78
CA VAL A 135 -2.11 16.41 5.82
C VAL A 135 -2.39 14.99 5.32
N CYS A 136 -3.49 14.77 4.60
CA CYS A 136 -3.81 13.47 4.02
C CYS A 136 -2.79 13.04 2.94
N MET A 137 -2.31 13.96 2.10
CA MET A 137 -1.29 13.67 1.09
C MET A 137 0.07 13.35 1.72
N ALA A 138 0.43 14.03 2.81
CA ALA A 138 1.64 13.71 3.58
C ALA A 138 1.53 12.34 4.27
N GLY A 139 0.37 12.04 4.88
CA GLY A 139 0.08 10.72 5.45
C GLY A 139 0.12 9.61 4.41
N LEU A 140 -0.47 9.83 3.23
CA LEU A 140 -0.46 8.90 2.11
C LEU A 140 0.97 8.65 1.61
N ALA A 141 1.81 9.67 1.51
CA ALA A 141 3.22 9.46 1.16
C ALA A 141 3.93 8.52 2.16
N VAL A 142 3.63 8.65 3.46
CA VAL A 142 4.18 7.76 4.51
C VAL A 142 3.61 6.34 4.42
N THR A 143 2.30 6.16 4.21
CA THR A 143 1.71 4.80 4.05
C THR A 143 2.24 4.11 2.81
N LEU A 144 2.33 4.82 1.68
CA LEU A 144 2.85 4.28 0.43
C LEU A 144 4.32 3.85 0.54
N CYS A 145 5.17 4.58 1.29
CA CYS A 145 6.53 4.14 1.58
C CYS A 145 6.56 2.84 2.40
N GLY A 146 5.85 2.77 3.52
CA GLY A 146 5.82 1.58 4.38
C GLY A 146 5.18 0.35 3.71
N GLN A 147 4.14 0.56 2.89
CA GLN A 147 3.53 -0.50 2.08
C GLN A 147 4.47 -0.95 0.96
N ALA A 148 5.18 -0.03 0.28
CA ALA A 148 6.13 -0.39 -0.78
C ALA A 148 7.31 -1.21 -0.23
N GLU A 149 7.84 -0.86 0.95
CA GLU A 149 8.83 -1.67 1.66
C GLU A 149 8.29 -3.09 1.93
N PHE A 150 7.10 -3.22 2.52
CA PHE A 150 6.46 -4.52 2.77
C PHE A 150 6.32 -5.35 1.48
N PHE A 151 5.88 -4.74 0.37
CA PHE A 151 5.78 -5.44 -0.91
C PHE A 151 7.16 -5.87 -1.44
N THR A 152 8.20 -5.02 -1.34
CA THR A 152 9.56 -5.44 -1.75
C THR A 152 10.11 -6.56 -0.87
N LEU A 153 9.88 -6.53 0.44
CA LEU A 153 10.24 -7.61 1.36
C LEU A 153 9.48 -8.90 1.04
N ALA A 154 8.18 -8.83 0.74
CA ALA A 154 7.37 -9.97 0.34
C ALA A 154 7.90 -10.62 -0.96
N GLN A 155 8.34 -9.80 -1.93
CA GLN A 155 8.97 -10.31 -3.15
C GLN A 155 10.36 -10.92 -2.89
N GLN A 156 11.16 -10.36 -1.98
CA GLN A 156 12.44 -10.96 -1.57
C GLN A 156 12.24 -12.32 -0.89
N HIS A 157 11.24 -12.48 -0.02
CA HIS A 157 10.88 -13.77 0.58
C HIS A 157 10.30 -14.76 -0.44
N ALA A 158 9.61 -14.29 -1.48
CA ALA A 158 9.20 -15.13 -2.60
C ALA A 158 10.40 -15.58 -3.45
N GLY A 159 11.37 -14.69 -3.70
CA GLY A 159 12.63 -15.01 -4.38
C GLY A 159 13.51 -15.99 -3.62
N ALA A 160 13.65 -15.83 -2.30
CA ALA A 160 14.34 -16.79 -1.44
C ALA A 160 13.73 -18.19 -1.58
N ARG A 161 12.40 -18.33 -1.42
CA ARG A 161 11.71 -19.62 -1.58
C ARG A 161 11.78 -20.22 -2.99
N ARG A 162 12.08 -19.44 -4.03
CA ARG A 162 12.40 -19.97 -5.37
C ARG A 162 13.84 -20.50 -5.42
N ALA A 163 14.81 -19.74 -4.90
CA ALA A 163 16.20 -20.19 -4.80
C ALA A 163 16.37 -21.44 -3.93
N ASP A 164 15.59 -21.57 -2.85
CA ASP A 164 15.57 -22.73 -1.95
C ASP A 164 15.14 -24.04 -2.64
N THR A 165 14.55 -23.97 -3.85
CA THR A 165 14.23 -25.17 -4.65
C THR A 165 15.45 -25.79 -5.31
N VAL A 166 16.58 -25.09 -5.38
CA VAL A 166 17.85 -25.63 -5.90
C VAL A 166 18.51 -26.49 -4.81
N PRO A 167 18.64 -27.82 -5.02
CA PRO A 167 19.20 -28.71 -4.00
C PRO A 167 20.58 -28.27 -3.51
N ALA A 168 20.83 -28.38 -2.21
CA ALA A 168 22.16 -28.19 -1.64
C ALA A 168 23.04 -29.41 -1.98
N VAL A 169 23.67 -29.36 -3.14
CA VAL A 169 24.70 -30.32 -3.54
C VAL A 169 25.84 -30.28 -2.52
N ALA A 170 26.20 -31.46 -2.00
CA ALA A 170 27.48 -31.79 -1.36
C ALA A 170 28.00 -31.00 -0.12
N SER A 171 27.18 -30.31 0.68
CA SER A 171 27.67 -29.79 2.00
C SER A 171 28.16 -30.90 2.97
N HIS A 172 27.81 -32.17 2.73
CA HIS A 172 28.19 -33.31 3.57
C HIS A 172 29.48 -34.03 3.14
N ALA A 173 30.02 -33.76 1.95
CA ALA A 173 31.26 -34.40 1.50
C ALA A 173 32.51 -33.84 2.21
N SER A 174 32.50 -32.55 2.53
CA SER A 174 33.63 -31.83 3.14
C SER A 174 33.85 -32.14 4.63
N ALA A 175 32.99 -32.95 5.25
CA ALA A 175 33.05 -33.26 6.68
C ALA A 175 34.15 -34.28 7.07
N GLU A 176 34.70 -35.01 6.09
CA GLU A 176 35.74 -36.03 6.32
C GLU A 176 37.11 -35.63 5.72
N ILE A 177 37.35 -34.32 5.53
CA ILE A 177 38.66 -33.80 5.12
C ILE A 177 39.64 -33.90 6.30
N SER A 178 40.26 -35.07 6.42
CA SER A 178 41.50 -35.22 7.19
C SER A 178 42.56 -34.26 6.63
N PRO A 179 43.35 -33.56 7.48
CA PRO A 179 44.25 -32.48 7.03
C PRO A 179 45.39 -33.05 6.17
N SER A 180 45.18 -33.04 4.85
CA SER A 180 46.08 -33.67 3.89
C SER A 180 47.22 -32.74 3.46
N ARG A 181 48.35 -33.34 3.07
CA ARG A 181 49.57 -32.62 2.70
C ARG A 181 49.42 -31.90 1.36
N SER A 182 49.86 -30.65 1.28
CA SER A 182 49.79 -29.85 0.05
C SER A 182 50.85 -30.26 -0.97
N LEU A 183 50.52 -30.15 -2.26
CA LEU A 183 51.42 -30.47 -3.38
C LEU A 183 52.77 -29.75 -3.29
N ALA A 184 52.80 -28.51 -2.80
CA ALA A 184 54.04 -27.75 -2.59
C ALA A 184 54.96 -28.38 -1.54
N ALA A 185 54.41 -28.96 -0.46
CA ALA A 185 55.19 -29.65 0.56
C ALA A 185 55.70 -31.01 0.07
N ILE A 186 54.90 -31.74 -0.71
CA ILE A 186 55.31 -33.00 -1.35
C ILE A 186 56.44 -32.74 -2.37
N ALA A 187 56.33 -31.68 -3.17
CA ALA A 187 57.36 -31.27 -4.13
C ALA A 187 58.69 -30.87 -3.47
N ALA A 188 58.64 -30.24 -2.29
CA ALA A 188 59.84 -29.90 -1.51
C ALA A 188 60.57 -31.15 -0.99
N ASP A 189 59.83 -32.17 -0.55
CA ASP A 189 60.39 -33.46 -0.14
C ASP A 189 60.97 -34.23 -1.34
N GLN A 190 60.24 -34.28 -2.47
CA GLN A 190 60.76 -34.86 -3.72
C GLN A 190 62.08 -34.21 -4.15
N ALA A 191 62.18 -32.88 -4.08
CA ALA A 191 63.41 -32.15 -4.40
C ALA A 191 64.54 -32.49 -3.41
N SER A 192 64.23 -32.65 -2.13
CA SER A 192 65.19 -33.01 -1.08
C SER A 192 65.71 -34.44 -1.23
N ALA A 193 64.82 -35.41 -1.51
CA ALA A 193 65.18 -36.80 -1.77
C ALA A 193 65.96 -36.96 -3.10
N ARG A 194 65.59 -36.24 -4.17
CA ARG A 194 66.37 -36.16 -5.43
C ARG A 194 67.77 -35.58 -5.19
N LYS A 195 67.91 -34.55 -4.34
CA LYS A 195 69.21 -33.97 -3.96
C LYS A 195 70.07 -34.98 -3.17
N ALA A 196 69.50 -35.70 -2.21
CA ALA A 196 70.20 -36.75 -1.48
C ALA A 196 70.65 -37.91 -2.41
N LEU A 197 69.79 -38.32 -3.34
CA LEU A 197 70.10 -39.34 -4.34
C LEU A 197 71.23 -38.89 -5.28
N ALA A 198 71.27 -37.60 -5.67
CA ALA A 198 72.36 -37.04 -6.46
C ALA A 198 73.71 -37.08 -5.72
N VAL A 199 73.73 -36.78 -4.41
CA VAL A 199 74.94 -36.90 -3.58
C VAL A 199 75.43 -38.35 -3.52
N VAL A 200 74.53 -39.32 -3.27
CA VAL A 200 74.86 -40.76 -3.23
C VAL A 200 75.33 -41.30 -4.59
N ASN A 201 74.85 -40.73 -5.71
CA ASN A 201 75.29 -41.11 -7.05
C ASN A 201 76.64 -40.52 -7.47
N ASN A 202 77.10 -39.45 -6.81
CA ASN A 202 78.36 -38.77 -7.12
C ASN A 202 79.54 -39.30 -6.28
N ASP A 203 79.31 -40.18 -5.30
CA ASP A 203 80.36 -40.87 -4.56
C ASP A 203 80.96 -42.00 -5.41
N GLN A 204 82.00 -41.64 -6.17
CA GLN A 204 82.58 -42.49 -7.21
C GLN A 204 83.67 -43.45 -6.67
N SER A 205 84.06 -43.32 -5.39
CA SER A 205 85.24 -43.95 -4.79
C SER A 205 84.90 -45.16 -3.91
N CYS A 206 84.15 -46.11 -4.46
CA CYS A 206 83.56 -47.22 -3.71
C CYS A 206 84.57 -48.33 -3.30
N HIS A 207 85.46 -48.03 -2.36
CA HIS A 207 86.57 -48.90 -1.94
C HIS A 207 86.25 -49.91 -0.81
N GLY A 208 84.98 -50.05 -0.39
CA GLY A 208 84.61 -51.09 0.58
C GLY A 208 83.12 -51.18 0.94
N HIS A 209 82.45 -50.04 1.16
CA HIS A 209 81.07 -50.01 1.70
C HIS A 209 79.97 -50.06 0.63
N CYS A 210 80.23 -50.68 -0.52
CA CYS A 210 79.32 -50.69 -1.68
C CYS A 210 77.99 -51.44 -1.47
N LYS A 211 77.82 -52.17 -0.36
CA LYS A 211 76.52 -52.71 0.05
C LYS A 211 75.64 -51.65 0.72
N ASP A 212 76.22 -50.81 1.59
CA ASP A 212 75.52 -49.75 2.30
C ASP A 212 75.10 -48.60 1.36
N LEU A 213 76.01 -48.14 0.49
CA LEU A 213 75.68 -47.15 -0.55
C LEU A 213 74.55 -47.63 -1.48
N ARG A 214 74.55 -48.92 -1.86
CA ARG A 214 73.47 -49.52 -2.66
C ARG A 214 72.15 -49.59 -1.89
N ALA A 215 72.19 -49.92 -0.59
CA ALA A 215 71.00 -49.93 0.26
C ALA A 215 70.40 -48.52 0.42
N ARG A 216 71.23 -47.50 0.74
CA ARG A 216 70.80 -46.10 0.81
C ARG A 216 70.21 -45.59 -0.50
N ARG A 217 70.83 -45.95 -1.63
CA ARG A 217 70.31 -45.64 -2.98
C ARG A 217 68.95 -46.31 -3.23
N ALA A 218 68.76 -47.57 -2.82
CA ALA A 218 67.48 -48.25 -2.96
C ALA A 218 66.38 -47.60 -2.09
N VAL A 219 66.70 -47.23 -0.84
CA VAL A 219 65.77 -46.51 0.05
C VAL A 219 65.38 -45.15 -0.54
N LEU A 220 66.34 -44.35 -1.01
CA LEU A 220 66.06 -43.04 -1.64
C LEU A 220 65.24 -43.14 -2.94
N ILE A 221 65.36 -44.25 -3.67
CA ILE A 221 64.50 -44.53 -4.83
C ILE A 221 63.08 -44.90 -4.38
N ALA A 222 62.93 -45.75 -3.36
CA ALA A 222 61.62 -46.12 -2.81
C ALA A 222 60.86 -44.91 -2.23
N THR A 223 61.53 -44.03 -1.48
CA THR A 223 60.93 -42.78 -0.97
C THR A 223 60.49 -41.84 -2.10
N LEU A 224 61.15 -41.86 -3.26
CA LEU A 224 60.71 -41.06 -4.42
C LEU A 224 59.48 -41.67 -5.13
N ASP A 225 59.34 -42.99 -5.12
CA ASP A 225 58.18 -43.72 -5.67
C ASP A 225 56.92 -43.51 -4.78
N GLU A 226 57.12 -43.55 -3.45
CA GLU A 226 56.14 -43.18 -2.43
C GLU A 226 55.66 -41.73 -2.58
N LEU A 227 56.58 -40.77 -2.69
CA LEU A 227 56.26 -39.35 -2.88
C LEU A 227 55.68 -39.01 -4.26
N ASP A 228 55.90 -39.83 -5.29
CA ASP A 228 55.20 -39.69 -6.57
C ASP A 228 53.76 -40.22 -6.47
N THR A 229 53.56 -41.32 -5.75
CA THR A 229 52.22 -41.84 -5.43
C THR A 229 51.40 -40.82 -4.62
N GLU A 230 51.97 -40.23 -3.57
CA GLU A 230 51.34 -39.17 -2.78
C GLU A 230 50.97 -37.94 -3.65
N ALA A 231 51.87 -37.51 -4.55
CA ALA A 231 51.62 -36.41 -5.47
C ALA A 231 50.48 -36.71 -6.46
N ASN A 232 50.44 -37.93 -7.01
CA ASN A 232 49.38 -38.38 -7.91
C ASN A 232 48.03 -38.54 -7.20
N GLU A 233 48.00 -38.80 -5.90
CA GLU A 233 46.77 -38.77 -5.08
C GLU A 233 46.32 -37.36 -4.73
N ALA A 234 47.24 -36.49 -4.31
CA ALA A 234 46.95 -35.09 -4.03
C ALA A 234 46.39 -34.37 -5.28
N LYS A 235 46.99 -34.59 -6.46
CA LYS A 235 46.48 -34.06 -7.74
C LYS A 235 45.10 -34.64 -8.14
N ARG A 236 44.80 -35.88 -7.76
CA ARG A 236 43.46 -36.47 -7.97
C ARG A 236 42.39 -35.86 -7.05
N ARG A 237 42.78 -35.38 -5.86
CA ARG A 237 41.89 -34.61 -4.96
C ARG A 237 41.65 -33.19 -5.46
N GLU A 238 42.71 -32.47 -5.84
CA GLU A 238 42.63 -31.12 -6.45
C GLU A 238 41.65 -31.09 -7.63
N VAL A 239 41.78 -32.05 -8.57
CA VAL A 239 40.86 -32.19 -9.71
C VAL A 239 39.43 -32.63 -9.34
N ALA A 240 39.20 -33.17 -8.14
CA ALA A 240 37.86 -33.46 -7.62
C ALA A 240 37.26 -32.23 -6.90
N GLU A 241 38.07 -31.49 -6.17
CA GLU A 241 37.72 -30.21 -5.53
C GLU A 241 37.36 -29.14 -6.58
N ASP A 242 38.15 -29.02 -7.65
CA ASP A 242 37.84 -28.17 -8.83
C ASP A 242 36.46 -28.50 -9.44
N ARG A 243 36.13 -29.78 -9.57
CA ARG A 243 34.85 -30.22 -10.11
C ARG A 243 33.70 -29.91 -9.18
N GLN A 244 33.90 -30.03 -7.86
CA GLN A 244 32.89 -29.68 -6.88
C GLN A 244 32.66 -28.17 -6.88
N ALA A 245 33.72 -27.35 -6.92
CA ALA A 245 33.62 -25.89 -7.05
C ALA A 245 32.82 -25.47 -8.30
N VAL A 246 33.05 -26.09 -9.46
CA VAL A 246 32.27 -25.83 -10.69
C VAL A 246 30.79 -26.22 -10.55
N LEU A 247 30.47 -27.29 -9.81
CA LEU A 247 29.09 -27.67 -9.53
C LEU A 247 28.42 -26.72 -8.52
N ASP A 248 29.16 -26.24 -7.53
CA ASP A 248 28.70 -25.30 -6.51
C ASP A 248 28.48 -23.89 -7.11
N ASP A 249 29.39 -23.41 -7.96
CA ASP A 249 29.24 -22.18 -8.74
C ASP A 249 27.98 -22.24 -9.63
N HIS A 250 27.77 -23.34 -10.35
CA HIS A 250 26.58 -23.53 -11.18
C HIS A 250 25.29 -23.60 -10.33
N ALA A 251 25.34 -24.22 -9.15
CA ALA A 251 24.23 -24.24 -8.20
C ALA A 251 23.95 -22.85 -7.60
N MET A 252 24.98 -22.01 -7.40
CA MET A 252 24.84 -20.63 -6.96
C MET A 252 24.23 -19.75 -8.06
N GLN A 253 24.71 -19.85 -9.30
CA GLN A 253 24.16 -19.14 -10.46
C GLN A 253 22.66 -19.43 -10.65
N LEU A 254 22.25 -20.71 -10.61
CA LEU A 254 20.85 -21.10 -10.71
C LEU A 254 19.98 -20.57 -9.54
N ARG A 255 20.56 -20.43 -8.33
CA ARG A 255 19.86 -19.81 -7.19
C ARG A 255 19.62 -18.32 -7.41
N ASP A 256 20.62 -17.61 -7.91
CA ASP A 256 20.49 -16.17 -8.16
C ASP A 256 19.49 -15.88 -9.29
N GLU A 257 19.54 -16.65 -10.39
CA GLU A 257 18.54 -16.59 -11.47
C GLU A 257 17.10 -16.82 -10.96
N LEU A 258 16.90 -17.80 -10.07
CA LEU A 258 15.59 -18.09 -9.48
C LEU A 258 15.15 -17.06 -8.41
N ARG A 259 16.11 -16.35 -7.80
CA ARG A 259 15.84 -15.32 -6.79
C ARG A 259 15.23 -14.07 -7.40
N GLU A 260 15.61 -13.71 -8.62
CA GLU A 260 15.02 -12.60 -9.37
C GLU A 260 13.53 -12.84 -9.69
N ASP A 261 12.78 -11.76 -9.96
CA ASP A 261 11.39 -11.83 -10.42
C ASP A 261 11.33 -11.68 -11.95
N PRO A 262 10.88 -12.71 -12.70
CA PRO A 262 10.85 -12.67 -14.16
C PRO A 262 9.87 -11.62 -14.72
N VAL A 263 8.89 -11.16 -13.94
CA VAL A 263 8.00 -10.05 -14.32
C VAL A 263 8.75 -8.73 -14.23
N VAL A 264 9.47 -8.50 -13.13
CA VAL A 264 10.30 -7.30 -12.93
C VAL A 264 11.42 -7.23 -13.97
N MET A 265 12.09 -8.35 -14.27
CA MET A 265 13.17 -8.38 -15.28
C MET A 265 12.65 -8.14 -16.71
N ARG A 266 11.48 -8.68 -17.07
CA ARG A 266 10.84 -8.37 -18.36
C ARG A 266 10.42 -6.90 -18.45
N LEU A 267 9.87 -6.33 -17.39
CA LEU A 267 9.51 -4.92 -17.32
C LEU A 267 10.75 -4.00 -17.36
N ALA A 268 11.86 -4.40 -16.73
CA ALA A 268 13.15 -3.70 -16.83
C ALA A 268 13.67 -3.67 -18.27
N ALA A 269 13.71 -4.82 -18.95
CA ALA A 269 14.12 -4.91 -20.34
C ALA A 269 13.23 -4.09 -21.30
N LEU A 270 11.91 -4.03 -21.05
CA LEU A 270 10.97 -3.26 -21.87
C LEU A 270 10.99 -1.74 -21.59
N THR A 271 11.35 -1.32 -20.38
CA THR A 271 11.36 0.11 -19.99
C THR A 271 12.74 0.77 -20.06
N GLY A 272 13.81 -0.02 -20.18
CA GLY A 272 15.20 0.48 -20.07
C GLY A 272 15.58 0.95 -18.67
N LEU A 273 14.77 0.63 -17.64
CA LEU A 273 15.00 0.99 -16.25
C LEU A 273 15.65 -0.17 -15.49
N ALA A 274 16.51 0.15 -14.52
CA ALA A 274 17.08 -0.85 -13.61
C ALA A 274 15.98 -1.60 -12.85
N ALA A 275 16.12 -2.92 -12.71
CA ALA A 275 15.14 -3.81 -12.09
C ALA A 275 14.70 -3.36 -10.67
N SER A 276 15.63 -2.82 -9.88
CA SER A 276 15.34 -2.25 -8.55
C SER A 276 14.35 -1.07 -8.60
N ARG A 277 14.44 -0.20 -9.62
CA ARG A 277 13.48 0.89 -9.84
C ARG A 277 12.13 0.36 -10.29
N VAL A 278 12.11 -0.67 -11.13
CA VAL A 278 10.88 -1.31 -11.62
C VAL A 278 10.14 -2.02 -10.49
N GLY A 279 10.83 -2.78 -9.63
CA GLY A 279 10.25 -3.42 -8.46
C GLY A 279 9.70 -2.41 -7.44
N LEU A 280 10.40 -1.29 -7.22
CA LEU A 280 9.91 -0.20 -6.36
C LEU A 280 8.68 0.49 -6.96
N LEU A 281 8.67 0.78 -8.27
CA LEU A 281 7.50 1.35 -8.96
C LEU A 281 6.29 0.41 -8.93
N LEU A 282 6.50 -0.90 -9.14
CA LEU A 282 5.44 -1.90 -9.04
C LEU A 282 4.85 -1.95 -7.62
N SER A 283 5.71 -1.97 -6.61
CA SER A 283 5.31 -1.96 -5.19
C SER A 283 4.52 -0.70 -4.83
N LEU A 284 4.95 0.47 -5.33
CA LEU A 284 4.28 1.76 -5.17
C LEU A 284 2.92 1.81 -5.89
N VAL A 285 2.78 1.17 -7.07
CA VAL A 285 1.51 1.05 -7.78
C VAL A 285 0.54 0.13 -7.03
N CYS A 286 1.00 -1.02 -6.52
CA CYS A 286 0.18 -1.91 -5.69
C CYS A 286 -0.34 -1.20 -4.43
N ALA A 287 0.52 -0.47 -3.72
CA ALA A 287 0.16 0.35 -2.57
C ALA A 287 -0.84 1.47 -2.95
N GLY A 288 -0.56 2.20 -4.04
CA GLY A 288 -1.39 3.30 -4.53
C GLY A 288 -2.79 2.87 -4.97
N VAL A 289 -2.93 1.69 -5.57
CA VAL A 289 -4.23 1.09 -5.90
C VAL A 289 -4.99 0.69 -4.64
N LEU A 290 -4.33 0.06 -3.66
CA LEU A 290 -4.95 -0.37 -2.40
C LEU A 290 -5.49 0.82 -1.58
N ASP A 291 -4.64 1.80 -1.28
CA ASP A 291 -5.04 3.00 -0.52
C ASP A 291 -6.02 3.87 -1.34
N GLY A 292 -5.84 3.95 -2.67
CA GLY A 292 -6.76 4.65 -3.56
C GLY A 292 -8.18 4.10 -3.55
N ILE A 293 -8.33 2.77 -3.58
CA ILE A 293 -9.65 2.10 -3.44
C ILE A 293 -10.27 2.42 -2.07
N GLY A 294 -9.49 2.34 -0.98
CA GLY A 294 -9.96 2.66 0.38
C GLY A 294 -10.48 4.10 0.51
N VAL A 295 -9.70 5.08 0.03
CA VAL A 295 -10.07 6.51 0.04
C VAL A 295 -11.32 6.79 -0.80
N VAL A 296 -11.40 6.25 -2.02
CA VAL A 296 -12.55 6.48 -2.91
C VAL A 296 -13.81 5.82 -2.36
N ALA A 297 -13.72 4.58 -1.87
CA ALA A 297 -14.86 3.86 -1.33
C ALA A 297 -15.45 4.56 -0.08
N TRP A 298 -14.62 5.02 0.86
CA TRP A 298 -15.10 5.83 1.99
C TRP A 298 -15.69 7.17 1.56
N TYR A 299 -15.04 7.88 0.63
CA TYR A 299 -15.55 9.15 0.11
C TYR A 299 -16.97 9.00 -0.48
N LEU A 300 -17.22 7.90 -1.20
CA LEU A 300 -18.54 7.54 -1.73
C LEU A 300 -19.54 7.15 -0.65
N VAL A 301 -19.17 6.30 0.34
CA VAL A 301 -20.05 5.91 1.46
C VAL A 301 -20.57 7.13 2.21
N PHE A 302 -19.70 8.09 2.53
CA PHE A 302 -20.11 9.33 3.20
C PHE A 302 -20.86 10.31 2.27
N ALA A 303 -20.61 10.29 0.96
CA ALA A 303 -21.38 11.08 0.01
C ALA A 303 -22.84 10.58 -0.12
N VAL A 304 -23.06 9.26 -0.18
CA VAL A 304 -24.41 8.67 -0.30
C VAL A 304 -25.26 8.97 0.94
N ARG A 305 -24.70 8.86 2.15
CA ARG A 305 -25.42 9.20 3.41
C ARG A 305 -25.99 10.62 3.37
N ARG A 306 -25.18 11.61 2.99
CA ARG A 306 -25.60 13.03 2.91
C ARG A 306 -26.80 13.25 1.99
N THR A 307 -26.90 12.51 0.89
CA THR A 307 -28.05 12.61 -0.03
C THR A 307 -29.32 11.99 0.56
N GLY A 308 -29.18 10.89 1.32
CA GLY A 308 -30.29 10.24 2.01
C GLY A 308 -30.90 11.12 3.12
N ASP A 309 -30.06 11.74 3.95
CA ASP A 309 -30.51 12.59 5.05
C ASP A 309 -31.36 13.77 4.55
N CYS A 310 -30.95 14.42 3.46
CA CYS A 310 -31.70 15.49 2.81
C CYS A 310 -33.07 15.05 2.25
N HIS A 311 -33.26 13.77 1.98
CA HIS A 311 -34.52 13.21 1.46
C HIS A 311 -35.45 12.72 2.60
N SER A 312 -34.89 12.40 3.76
CA SER A 312 -35.61 11.88 4.94
C SER A 312 -36.40 12.96 5.70
N VAL A 313 -35.84 14.18 5.78
CA VAL A 313 -36.42 15.32 6.55
C VAL A 313 -37.75 15.85 5.97
N MET A 314 -38.22 15.33 4.83
CA MET A 314 -39.55 15.65 4.28
C MET A 314 -40.69 14.70 4.72
N SER A 315 -40.43 13.72 5.59
CA SER A 315 -41.47 12.88 6.19
C SER A 315 -41.28 12.71 7.69
N ASN A 316 -41.93 13.57 8.47
CA ASN A 316 -42.59 13.27 9.76
C ASN A 316 -43.23 14.56 10.30
N ALA A 317 -44.57 14.63 10.26
CA ALA A 317 -45.32 15.49 11.17
C ALA A 317 -45.52 14.71 12.50
N PRO A 318 -45.37 15.34 13.67
CA PRO A 318 -45.59 14.65 14.94
C PRO A 318 -47.07 14.66 15.33
N ASP A 319 -47.61 13.49 15.67
CA ASP A 319 -48.82 13.37 16.51
C ASP A 319 -48.43 13.35 18.00
N ASP A 320 -49.39 13.71 18.86
CA ASP A 320 -49.21 14.05 20.27
C ASP A 320 -48.82 12.91 21.23
N ILE A 321 -48.20 13.28 22.36
CA ILE A 321 -48.76 13.09 23.73
C ILE A 321 -47.88 13.82 24.79
N ALA A 322 -48.50 14.33 25.86
CA ALA A 322 -47.96 15.39 26.72
C ALA A 322 -47.29 14.96 28.04
N ALA A 323 -46.28 15.74 28.47
CA ALA A 323 -45.83 15.93 29.87
C ALA A 323 -45.04 17.28 29.96
N VAL A 324 -45.60 18.39 30.45
CA VAL A 324 -45.78 18.82 31.86
C VAL A 324 -44.54 19.55 32.46
N THR A 325 -44.79 20.72 33.07
CA THR A 325 -43.86 21.67 33.78
C THR A 325 -42.74 22.34 32.95
N GLY A 326 -42.48 23.66 33.07
CA GLY A 326 -43.16 24.72 33.83
C GLY A 326 -42.42 26.08 33.79
N VAL A 327 -42.91 27.08 34.57
CA VAL A 327 -42.28 28.39 34.89
C VAL A 327 -42.37 29.54 33.83
N THR A 328 -43.32 30.47 34.09
CA THR A 328 -43.27 31.96 34.07
C THR A 328 -42.17 32.73 33.30
N ALA A 329 -42.40 33.93 32.70
CA ALA A 329 -43.53 34.90 32.61
C ALA A 329 -43.25 35.92 31.45
N CYS A 330 -43.94 37.05 31.17
CA CYS A 330 -45.16 37.73 31.68
C CYS A 330 -45.66 38.80 30.66
N ALA A 331 -46.89 39.34 30.86
CA ALA A 331 -47.41 40.65 30.40
C ALA A 331 -47.52 40.95 28.87
N VAL A 332 -48.51 41.70 28.35
CA VAL A 332 -49.76 42.27 28.91
C VAL A 332 -50.85 42.38 27.80
N ALA A 333 -52.09 42.69 28.20
CA ALA A 333 -53.36 42.70 27.43
C ALA A 333 -53.46 43.77 26.28
N GLU A 334 -54.54 43.93 25.50
CA GLU A 334 -55.95 43.55 25.70
C GLU A 334 -56.81 43.54 24.40
N SER A 335 -57.87 42.70 24.38
CA SER A 335 -59.11 42.66 23.53
C SER A 335 -59.05 42.95 22.00
N THR A 336 -59.84 42.36 21.10
CA THR A 336 -61.01 41.43 21.12
C THR A 336 -60.94 40.56 19.82
N ASP A 337 -61.76 39.56 19.47
CA ASP A 337 -63.01 39.00 20.03
C ASP A 337 -63.11 37.46 19.75
N ARG A 338 -64.27 36.86 20.04
CA ARG A 338 -64.55 35.42 20.12
C ARG A 338 -65.01 34.79 18.79
N ALA A 339 -64.17 33.96 18.18
CA ALA A 339 -64.57 33.07 17.07
C ALA A 339 -63.96 31.67 17.17
N LEU A 340 -64.71 30.67 16.69
CA LEU A 340 -64.31 29.26 16.60
C LEU A 340 -63.23 29.07 15.51
N PRO A 341 -62.23 28.18 15.68
CA PRO A 341 -61.24 27.92 14.63
C PRO A 341 -61.89 27.26 13.40
N PRO A 342 -61.78 27.84 12.19
CA PRO A 342 -62.20 27.17 10.97
C PRO A 342 -61.17 26.10 10.55
N ASN A 343 -61.66 25.02 9.94
CA ASN A 343 -60.83 23.89 9.48
C ASN A 343 -59.68 24.36 8.58
N ALA A 344 -58.48 23.81 8.79
CA ALA A 344 -57.26 24.21 8.07
C ALA A 344 -57.39 24.06 6.54
N ASP A 345 -58.16 23.07 6.09
CA ASP A 345 -58.43 22.79 4.67
C ASP A 345 -59.26 23.92 4.03
N HIS A 346 -60.28 24.43 4.72
CA HIS A 346 -61.08 25.57 4.25
C HIS A 346 -60.22 26.84 4.09
N LEU A 347 -59.17 27.00 4.91
CA LEU A 347 -58.20 28.09 4.77
C LEU A 347 -57.33 27.89 3.51
N LEU A 348 -56.99 26.65 3.16
CA LEU A 348 -56.28 26.32 1.92
C LEU A 348 -57.14 26.61 0.68
N ASP A 349 -58.40 26.19 0.66
CA ASP A 349 -59.35 26.45 -0.44
C ASP A 349 -59.64 27.95 -0.62
N THR A 350 -59.73 28.69 0.49
CA THR A 350 -59.86 30.17 0.45
C THR A 350 -58.62 30.81 -0.20
N ARG A 351 -57.42 30.27 0.07
CA ARG A 351 -56.17 30.73 -0.57
C ARG A 351 -56.04 30.29 -2.03
N LEU A 352 -56.53 29.11 -2.41
CA LEU A 352 -56.61 28.67 -3.81
C LEU A 352 -57.54 29.57 -4.62
N THR A 353 -58.75 29.79 -4.15
CA THR A 353 -59.74 30.64 -4.85
C THR A 353 -59.31 32.11 -4.92
N GLN A 354 -58.63 32.63 -3.89
CA GLN A 354 -57.99 33.94 -3.94
C GLN A 354 -56.86 33.99 -5.00
N LEU A 355 -56.00 32.97 -5.05
CA LEU A 355 -54.89 32.91 -6.00
C LEU A 355 -55.37 32.76 -7.45
N ALA A 356 -56.36 31.89 -7.71
CA ALA A 356 -56.95 31.71 -9.03
C ALA A 356 -57.52 33.03 -9.59
N ARG A 357 -58.22 33.81 -8.75
CA ARG A 357 -58.71 35.15 -9.11
C ARG A 357 -57.58 36.14 -9.41
N ALA A 358 -56.49 36.09 -8.64
CA ALA A 358 -55.33 36.97 -8.85
C ALA A 358 -54.53 36.63 -10.12
N VAL A 359 -54.45 35.35 -10.49
CA VAL A 359 -53.87 34.88 -11.75
C VAL A 359 -54.76 35.29 -12.93
N ALA A 360 -56.08 35.07 -12.85
CA ALA A 360 -57.04 35.46 -13.89
C ALA A 360 -57.09 36.98 -14.11
N GLY A 361 -56.89 37.77 -13.04
CA GLY A 361 -56.74 39.23 -13.11
C GLY A 361 -55.34 39.72 -13.52
N GLY A 362 -54.42 38.83 -13.92
CA GLY A 362 -53.07 39.17 -14.38
C GLY A 362 -52.12 39.73 -13.31
N GLN A 363 -52.50 39.72 -12.02
CA GLN A 363 -51.73 40.35 -10.94
C GLN A 363 -50.59 39.47 -10.40
N VAL A 364 -50.63 38.16 -10.66
CA VAL A 364 -49.68 37.18 -10.12
C VAL A 364 -49.30 36.18 -11.21
N GLU A 365 -48.03 36.17 -11.61
CA GLU A 365 -47.49 35.10 -12.48
C GLU A 365 -47.62 33.74 -11.80
N THR A 366 -47.76 32.66 -12.57
CA THR A 366 -47.85 31.27 -12.05
C THR A 366 -46.49 30.69 -11.62
N THR A 367 -45.62 31.47 -10.98
CA THR A 367 -44.33 31.03 -10.42
C THR A 367 -44.38 30.90 -8.89
N VAL A 368 -43.52 30.07 -8.30
CA VAL A 368 -43.51 29.88 -6.84
C VAL A 368 -43.05 31.15 -6.10
N ALA A 369 -42.24 32.01 -6.74
CA ALA A 369 -41.72 33.23 -6.15
C ALA A 369 -42.77 34.36 -6.08
N SER A 370 -43.57 34.54 -7.12
CA SER A 370 -44.70 35.50 -7.15
C SER A 370 -45.80 35.09 -6.18
N ILE A 371 -46.20 33.81 -6.17
CA ILE A 371 -47.18 33.25 -5.22
C ILE A 371 -46.73 33.50 -3.76
N ARG A 372 -45.45 33.24 -3.46
CA ARG A 372 -44.85 33.50 -2.14
C ARG A 372 -44.93 34.97 -1.74
N LYS A 373 -44.62 35.89 -2.68
CA LYS A 373 -44.65 37.34 -2.45
C LYS A 373 -46.08 37.87 -2.26
N TYR A 374 -47.07 37.30 -2.94
CA TYR A 374 -48.46 37.72 -2.88
C TYR A 374 -49.21 37.21 -1.63
N LEU A 375 -48.96 35.96 -1.22
CA LEU A 375 -49.68 35.33 -0.10
C LEU A 375 -48.88 35.31 1.23
N GLY A 376 -47.63 35.79 1.24
CA GLY A 376 -46.78 35.81 2.44
C GLY A 376 -46.47 34.42 3.03
N CYS A 377 -46.61 33.36 2.24
CA CYS A 377 -46.59 31.98 2.71
C CYS A 377 -45.22 31.29 2.62
N ALA A 378 -45.08 30.09 3.19
CA ALA A 378 -43.85 29.30 3.07
C ALA A 378 -43.69 28.72 1.64
N GLN A 379 -42.44 28.44 1.24
CA GLN A 379 -42.10 27.90 -0.09
C GLN A 379 -42.85 26.58 -0.41
N ALA A 380 -43.06 25.72 0.60
CA ALA A 380 -43.81 24.48 0.46
C ALA A 380 -45.32 24.72 0.25
N THR A 381 -45.90 25.73 0.90
CA THR A 381 -47.30 26.14 0.69
C THR A 381 -47.47 26.69 -0.72
N ALA A 382 -46.57 27.56 -1.17
CA ALA A 382 -46.58 28.11 -2.53
C ALA A 382 -46.44 27.03 -3.62
N SER A 383 -45.65 25.98 -3.39
CA SER A 383 -45.51 24.85 -4.33
C SER A 383 -46.64 23.81 -4.26
N LYS A 384 -47.37 23.70 -3.14
CA LYS A 384 -48.63 22.95 -3.04
C LYS A 384 -49.73 23.68 -3.83
N LEU A 385 -50.00 24.95 -3.49
CA LEU A 385 -51.00 25.79 -4.17
C LEU A 385 -50.79 25.88 -5.69
N ARG A 386 -49.52 25.98 -6.16
CA ARG A 386 -49.21 25.99 -7.59
C ARG A 386 -49.60 24.67 -8.30
N ARG A 387 -49.42 23.52 -7.65
CA ARG A 387 -49.76 22.21 -8.22
C ARG A 387 -51.27 22.01 -8.27
N GLU A 388 -51.98 22.42 -7.22
CA GLU A 388 -53.45 22.35 -7.14
C GLU A 388 -54.12 23.26 -8.17
N LEU A 389 -53.63 24.50 -8.32
CA LEU A 389 -54.12 25.41 -9.35
C LEU A 389 -53.87 24.88 -10.78
N LEU A 390 -52.67 24.31 -11.05
CA LEU A 390 -52.40 23.68 -12.34
C LEU A 390 -53.29 22.45 -12.60
N ALA A 391 -53.56 21.63 -11.59
CA ALA A 391 -54.45 20.48 -11.70
C ALA A 391 -55.90 20.90 -11.97
N GLN A 392 -56.38 21.97 -11.32
CA GLN A 392 -57.70 22.55 -11.61
C GLN A 392 -57.77 23.07 -13.05
N CYS A 393 -56.74 23.75 -13.55
CA CYS A 393 -56.67 24.17 -14.96
C CYS A 393 -56.67 22.99 -15.94
N THR A 394 -55.91 21.92 -15.69
CA THR A 394 -55.92 20.74 -16.58
C THR A 394 -57.26 20.01 -16.58
N ASN A 395 -57.96 19.98 -15.45
CA ASN A 395 -59.29 19.37 -15.38
C ASN A 395 -60.33 20.19 -16.17
N HIS A 396 -60.28 21.52 -16.09
CA HIS A 396 -61.18 22.40 -16.85
C HIS A 396 -60.97 22.29 -18.36
N LEU A 397 -59.70 22.27 -18.82
CA LEU A 397 -59.39 22.03 -20.23
C LEU A 397 -59.83 20.63 -20.73
N SER A 398 -60.05 19.68 -19.82
CA SER A 398 -60.57 18.35 -20.18
C SER A 398 -62.09 18.29 -20.26
N THR A 399 -62.82 19.22 -19.63
CA THR A 399 -64.30 19.29 -19.73
C THR A 399 -64.76 20.17 -20.88
N ASP A 400 -63.98 21.19 -21.25
CA ASP A 400 -64.31 22.13 -22.33
C ASP A 400 -63.94 21.58 -23.73
N GLY A 401 -63.53 20.30 -23.81
CA GLY A 401 -63.10 19.61 -25.04
C GLY A 401 -64.02 18.48 -25.52
N GLU A 402 -65.20 18.29 -24.91
CA GLU A 402 -66.17 17.24 -25.27
C GLU A 402 -67.56 17.84 -25.60
N VAL A 403 -67.60 18.66 -26.67
CA VAL A 403 -68.82 19.23 -27.31
C VAL A 403 -68.65 19.24 -28.82
#